data_AF-A0A3D8HUX7-F1
#
_entry.id   AF-A0A3D8HUX7-F1
#
_cell.length_a   1.000
_cell.length_b   1.000
_cell.length_c   1.000
_cell.angle_alpha   90.00
_cell.angle_beta   90.00
_cell.angle_gamma   90.00
#
_symmetry.space_group_name_H-M   'P 1'
#
loop_
_entity.id
_entity.type
_entity.pdbx_description
1 polymer ?
#
loop_
_entity_poly.entity_id
_entity_poly.type
_entity_poly.pdbx_seq_one_letter_code
_entity_poly.pdbx_strand_id
1 'polypeptide(L)'
;MAGGEFNKIFARIANLKIQKIQGKSMAYTIKEVENRTGVSAHTIRYWAKRGLFSHIERDENNVRYFSERDLQWVALAQCMRETGMSIAKISEFVELCKLGDSSIPQRLEMIRAQEQEIIATLQSYEKALKVVQKKIESYEDALRTQKPDALTLGNDERLQNYYKQERAYKSLQDSASGKKKLAKESARK
;
A
#
# COMPACT_ATOMS: atom_id res chain seq x y z
N MET A 1 -7.14 10.94 -31.16
CA MET A 1 -7.70 11.96 -30.22
C MET A 1 -8.18 11.39 -28.87
N ALA A 2 -8.05 10.09 -28.59
CA ALA A 2 -8.47 9.49 -27.30
C ALA A 2 -7.48 9.66 -26.12
N GLY A 3 -6.18 9.83 -26.40
CA GLY A 3 -5.15 9.93 -25.34
C GLY A 3 -5.23 11.21 -24.49
N GLY A 4 -5.85 12.27 -25.00
CA GLY A 4 -5.97 13.55 -24.29
C GLY A 4 -6.99 13.55 -23.15
N GLU A 5 -8.07 12.76 -23.28
CA GLU A 5 -9.10 12.65 -22.24
C GLU A 5 -8.70 11.67 -21.14
N PHE A 6 -8.10 10.53 -21.51
CA PHE A 6 -7.54 9.58 -20.54
C PHE A 6 -6.55 10.29 -19.61
N ASN A 7 -5.64 11.11 -20.15
CA ASN A 7 -4.67 11.86 -19.34
C ASN A 7 -5.32 12.86 -18.38
N LYS A 8 -6.43 13.49 -18.76
CA LYS A 8 -7.18 14.42 -17.87
C LYS A 8 -7.92 13.67 -16.76
N ILE A 9 -8.57 12.56 -17.09
CA ILE A 9 -9.28 11.71 -16.12
C ILE A 9 -8.27 11.09 -15.15
N PHE A 10 -7.17 10.57 -15.67
CA PHE A 10 -6.09 9.98 -14.90
C PHE A 10 -5.44 10.99 -13.95
N ALA A 11 -5.13 12.20 -14.42
CA ALA A 11 -4.61 13.28 -13.57
C ALA A 11 -5.58 13.68 -12.44
N ARG A 12 -6.89 13.67 -12.72
CA ARG A 12 -7.92 14.02 -11.74
C ARG A 12 -8.13 12.90 -10.71
N ILE A 13 -8.09 11.63 -11.11
CA ILE A 13 -8.28 10.48 -10.21
C ILE A 13 -7.04 10.23 -9.36
N ALA A 14 -5.83 10.39 -9.91
CA ALA A 14 -4.58 10.20 -9.18
C ALA A 14 -4.20 11.39 -8.27
N ASN A 15 -5.10 12.36 -8.04
CA ASN A 15 -4.86 13.57 -7.24
C ASN A 15 -3.60 14.36 -7.66
N LEU A 16 -3.19 14.24 -8.93
CA LEU A 16 -2.01 14.92 -9.45
C LEU A 16 -2.35 16.40 -9.64
N LYS A 17 -1.67 17.29 -8.90
CA LYS A 17 -1.72 18.74 -9.15
C LYS A 17 -0.92 19.07 -10.41
N ILE A 18 -1.41 18.64 -11.58
CA ILE A 18 -0.80 19.01 -12.87
C ILE A 18 -1.24 20.44 -13.20
N GLN A 19 -0.48 21.43 -12.71
CA GLN A 19 -0.67 22.82 -13.09
C GLN A 19 -0.21 23.02 -14.54
N LYS A 20 -0.99 23.79 -15.33
CA LYS A 20 -0.71 24.15 -16.74
C LYS A 20 0.71 24.68 -16.88
N ILE A 21 1.44 24.17 -17.88
CA ILE A 21 2.82 24.57 -18.18
C ILE A 21 2.79 25.63 -19.28
N GLN A 22 3.25 26.84 -18.97
CA GLN A 22 3.70 27.81 -19.97
C GLN A 22 5.24 27.74 -20.05
N GLY A 23 5.74 27.37 -21.23
CA GLY A 23 7.06 27.77 -21.74
C GLY A 23 8.27 27.63 -20.81
N LYS A 24 8.74 26.40 -20.56
CA LYS A 24 10.16 26.13 -20.27
C LYS A 24 10.43 24.64 -20.54
N SER A 25 11.62 24.34 -21.05
CA SER A 25 12.10 22.98 -21.40
C SER A 25 11.54 21.90 -20.46
N MET A 26 10.85 20.92 -21.04
CA MET A 26 9.90 19.98 -20.42
C MET A 26 10.59 18.85 -19.62
N ALA A 27 11.42 19.23 -18.65
CA ALA A 27 12.24 18.32 -17.86
C ALA A 27 12.12 18.65 -16.37
N TYR A 28 11.67 17.68 -15.58
CA TYR A 28 11.50 17.77 -14.13
C TYR A 28 12.62 17.05 -13.39
N THR A 29 13.13 17.66 -12.33
CA THR A 29 14.00 16.98 -11.36
C THR A 29 13.20 15.98 -10.53
N ILE A 30 13.88 14.99 -9.94
CA ILE A 30 13.21 13.98 -9.11
C ILE A 30 12.41 14.57 -7.94
N LYS A 31 12.85 15.71 -7.40
CA LYS A 31 12.16 16.41 -6.29
C LYS A 31 10.88 17.09 -6.77
N GLU A 32 10.88 17.62 -8.00
CA GLU A 32 9.66 18.14 -8.62
C GLU A 32 8.66 17.04 -8.96
N VAL A 33 9.15 15.87 -9.41
CA VAL A 33 8.30 14.69 -9.60
C VAL A 33 7.66 14.28 -8.27
N GLU A 34 8.45 14.15 -7.21
CA GLU A 34 7.94 13.83 -5.86
C GLU A 34 6.86 14.82 -5.39
N ASN A 35 7.10 16.13 -5.56
CA ASN A 35 6.12 17.15 -5.17
C ASN A 35 4.82 17.08 -6.00
N ARG A 36 4.89 16.63 -7.25
CA ARG A 36 3.74 16.57 -8.16
C ARG A 36 2.94 15.28 -8.03
N THR A 37 3.62 14.17 -7.79
CA THR A 37 3.01 12.83 -7.72
C THR A 37 2.74 12.36 -6.30
N GLY A 38 3.42 12.94 -5.30
CA GLY A 38 3.40 12.45 -3.92
C GLY A 38 4.24 11.19 -3.70
N VAL A 39 4.88 10.64 -4.75
CA VAL A 39 5.76 9.47 -4.64
C VAL A 39 7.15 9.93 -4.22
N SER A 40 7.66 9.39 -3.12
CA SER A 40 9.00 9.79 -2.64
C SER A 40 10.09 9.61 -3.70
N ALA A 41 11.09 10.50 -3.71
CA ALA A 41 12.23 10.36 -4.60
C ALA A 41 12.98 9.02 -4.38
N HIS A 42 12.93 8.44 -3.18
CA HIS A 42 13.48 7.11 -2.93
C HIS A 42 12.73 6.04 -3.75
N THR A 43 11.40 6.04 -3.70
CA THR A 43 10.55 5.13 -4.46
C THR A 43 10.70 5.33 -5.97
N ILE A 44 10.76 6.57 -6.46
CA ILE A 44 10.97 6.86 -7.89
C ILE A 44 12.32 6.31 -8.36
N ARG A 45 13.40 6.46 -7.58
CA ARG A 45 14.71 5.85 -7.91
C ARG A 45 14.63 4.33 -7.95
N TYR A 46 13.92 3.74 -7.00
CA TYR A 46 13.70 2.30 -6.97
C TYR A 46 12.94 1.81 -8.22
N TRP A 47 11.86 2.48 -8.60
CA TRP A 47 11.08 2.16 -9.81
C TRP A 47 11.89 2.36 -11.09
N ALA A 48 12.70 3.41 -11.17
CA ALA A 48 13.62 3.62 -12.29
C ALA A 48 14.60 2.46 -12.45
N LYS A 49 15.16 1.96 -11.34
CA LYS A 49 16.06 0.79 -11.36
C LYS A 49 15.34 -0.50 -11.79
N ARG A 50 14.02 -0.57 -11.59
CA ARG A 50 13.20 -1.73 -11.97
C ARG A 50 12.68 -1.68 -13.41
N GLY A 51 12.91 -0.59 -14.14
CA GLY A 51 12.52 -0.48 -15.55
C GLY A 51 11.18 0.24 -15.78
N LEU A 52 10.69 1.01 -14.80
CA LEU A 52 9.45 1.79 -15.00
C LEU A 52 9.57 2.82 -16.13
N PHE A 53 10.75 3.41 -16.30
CA PHE A 53 11.01 4.41 -17.33
C PHE A 53 11.77 3.79 -18.48
N SER A 54 11.33 4.04 -19.71
CA SER A 54 12.03 3.55 -20.91
C SER A 54 13.36 4.28 -21.12
N HIS A 55 13.40 5.58 -20.84
CA HIS A 55 14.59 6.41 -20.91
C HIS A 55 14.48 7.56 -19.90
N ILE A 56 15.57 7.86 -19.19
CA ILE A 56 15.67 9.02 -18.30
C ILE A 56 16.91 9.81 -18.73
N GLU A 57 16.69 11.07 -19.10
CA GLU A 57 17.78 11.97 -19.46
C GLU A 57 18.60 12.37 -18.24
N ARG A 58 19.87 12.70 -18.48
CA ARG A 58 20.81 13.16 -17.46
C ARG A 58 21.57 14.38 -17.95
N ASP A 59 21.81 15.33 -17.04
CA ASP A 59 22.71 16.45 -17.33
C ASP A 59 24.19 16.09 -17.11
N GLU A 60 25.06 17.07 -17.34
CA GLU A 60 26.52 16.99 -17.14
C GLU A 60 26.91 16.67 -15.69
N ASN A 61 26.05 17.02 -14.72
CA ASN A 61 26.24 16.71 -13.30
C ASN A 61 25.59 15.37 -12.90
N ASN A 62 25.17 14.55 -13.88
CA ASN A 62 24.53 13.25 -13.71
C ASN A 62 23.17 13.29 -12.98
N VAL A 63 22.51 14.45 -12.96
CA VAL A 63 21.17 14.67 -12.41
C VAL A 63 20.12 14.15 -13.39
N ARG A 64 19.17 13.36 -12.89
CA ARG A 64 18.07 12.80 -13.69
C ARG A 64 16.98 13.84 -13.95
N TYR A 65 16.56 13.90 -15.21
CA TYR A 65 15.43 14.70 -15.67
C TYR A 65 14.32 13.81 -16.24
N PHE A 66 13.09 14.11 -15.84
CA PHE A 66 11.88 13.35 -16.16
C PHE A 66 10.97 14.18 -17.06
N SER A 67 10.41 13.56 -18.08
CA SER A 67 9.42 14.18 -18.96
C SER A 67 8.02 14.12 -18.35
N GLU A 68 7.08 14.88 -18.90
CA GLU A 68 5.66 14.78 -18.51
C GLU A 68 5.11 13.35 -18.68
N ARG A 69 5.59 12.61 -19.69
CA ARG A 69 5.22 11.20 -19.90
C ARG A 69 5.71 10.32 -18.75
N ASP A 70 6.88 10.59 -18.20
CA ASP A 70 7.41 9.85 -17.06
C ASP A 70 6.57 10.10 -15.80
N LEU A 71 6.04 11.31 -15.60
CA LEU A 71 5.11 11.59 -14.51
C LEU A 71 3.82 10.77 -14.65
N GLN A 72 3.31 10.60 -15.87
CA GLN A 72 2.14 9.73 -16.14
C GLN A 72 2.45 8.27 -15.78
N TRP A 73 3.65 7.79 -16.10
CA TRP A 73 4.11 6.46 -15.70
C TRP A 73 4.23 6.28 -14.19
N VAL A 74 4.76 7.28 -13.47
CA VAL A 74 4.82 7.26 -12.00
C VAL A 74 3.43 7.11 -11.40
N ALA A 75 2.48 7.91 -11.86
CA ALA A 75 1.13 7.87 -11.33
C ALA A 75 0.39 6.58 -11.70
N LEU A 76 0.58 6.05 -12.92
CA LEU A 76 0.04 4.73 -13.31
C LEU A 76 0.61 3.64 -12.42
N ALA A 77 1.93 3.64 -12.23
CA ALA A 77 2.59 2.68 -11.37
C ALA A 77 2.07 2.76 -9.93
N GLN A 78 1.85 3.97 -9.41
CA GLN A 78 1.29 4.16 -8.08
C GLN A 78 -0.12 3.55 -7.94
N CYS A 79 -1.03 3.87 -8.86
CA CYS A 79 -2.39 3.33 -8.86
C CYS A 79 -2.39 1.79 -8.96
N MET A 80 -1.57 1.22 -9.85
CA MET A 80 -1.45 -0.23 -10.01
C MET A 80 -0.84 -0.90 -8.76
N ARG A 81 0.13 -0.23 -8.11
CA ARG A 81 0.74 -0.68 -6.86
C ARG A 81 -0.25 -0.71 -5.70
N GLU A 82 -1.07 0.32 -5.57
CA GLU A 82 -2.11 0.44 -4.53
C GLU A 82 -3.19 -0.63 -4.69
N THR A 83 -3.43 -1.08 -5.92
CA THR A 83 -4.35 -2.16 -6.26
C THR A 83 -3.68 -3.55 -6.26
N GLY A 84 -2.46 -3.67 -5.74
CA GLY A 84 -1.80 -4.95 -5.51
C GLY A 84 -0.87 -5.44 -6.63
N MET A 85 -0.81 -4.78 -7.79
CA MET A 85 0.11 -5.18 -8.86
C MET A 85 1.56 -4.93 -8.45
N SER A 86 2.45 -5.91 -8.64
CA SER A 86 3.88 -5.75 -8.33
C SER A 86 4.59 -4.78 -9.27
N ILE A 87 5.65 -4.12 -8.81
CA ILE A 87 6.49 -3.27 -9.69
C ILE A 87 7.10 -4.06 -10.85
N ALA A 88 7.33 -5.37 -10.67
CA ALA A 88 7.82 -6.24 -11.73
C ALA A 88 6.80 -6.40 -12.87
N LYS A 89 5.53 -6.65 -12.55
CA LYS A 89 4.44 -6.70 -13.54
C LYS A 89 4.22 -5.36 -14.23
N ILE A 90 4.33 -4.25 -13.50
CA ILE A 90 4.25 -2.90 -14.08
C ILE A 90 5.41 -2.69 -15.08
N SER A 91 6.61 -3.17 -14.75
CA SER A 91 7.78 -3.05 -15.64
C SER A 91 7.61 -3.90 -16.90
N GLU A 92 7.03 -5.10 -16.79
CA GLU A 92 6.64 -5.93 -17.94
C GLU A 92 5.64 -5.20 -18.86
N PHE A 93 4.65 -4.53 -18.28
CA PHE A 93 3.70 -3.71 -19.04
C PHE A 93 4.40 -2.55 -19.78
N VAL A 94 5.41 -1.93 -19.16
CA VAL A 94 6.25 -0.90 -19.81
C VAL A 94 7.04 -1.50 -20.98
N GLU A 95 7.63 -2.68 -20.83
CA GLU A 95 8.33 -3.36 -21.93
C GLU A 95 7.40 -3.65 -23.11
N LEU A 96 6.16 -4.09 -22.86
CA LEU A 96 5.17 -4.24 -23.92
C LEU A 96 4.87 -2.92 -24.62
N CYS A 97 4.73 -1.81 -23.87
CA CYS A 97 4.54 -0.49 -24.47
C CYS A 97 5.70 -0.08 -25.39
N LYS A 98 6.93 -0.53 -25.15
CA LYS A 98 8.08 -0.24 -26.04
C LYS A 98 7.96 -0.92 -27.41
N LEU A 99 7.24 -2.04 -27.50
CA LEU A 99 6.97 -2.73 -28.77
C LEU A 99 5.98 -1.97 -29.66
N GLY A 100 5.36 -0.89 -29.16
CA GLY A 100 4.39 -0.09 -29.89
C GLY A 100 3.01 -0.75 -29.97
N ASP A 101 2.22 -0.38 -30.97
CA ASP A 101 0.80 -0.74 -31.03
C ASP A 101 0.53 -2.23 -31.34
N SER A 102 1.54 -2.96 -31.82
CA SER A 102 1.47 -4.41 -32.00
C SER A 102 1.24 -5.16 -30.68
N SER A 103 1.59 -4.56 -29.53
CA SER A 103 1.42 -5.17 -28.21
C SER A 103 0.11 -4.79 -27.50
N ILE A 104 -0.79 -4.04 -28.15
CA ILE A 104 -2.08 -3.62 -27.54
C ILE A 104 -2.86 -4.84 -27.01
N PRO A 105 -2.98 -5.97 -27.72
CA PRO A 105 -3.72 -7.13 -27.21
C PRO A 105 -3.18 -7.65 -25.86
N GLN A 106 -1.86 -7.78 -25.73
CA GLN A 106 -1.19 -8.25 -24.51
C GLN A 106 -1.35 -7.24 -23.37
N ARG A 107 -1.23 -5.95 -23.68
CA ARG A 107 -1.45 -4.86 -22.72
C ARG A 107 -2.88 -4.86 -22.19
N LEU A 108 -3.87 -5.06 -23.07
CA LEU A 108 -5.28 -5.15 -22.69
C LEU A 108 -5.53 -6.35 -21.78
N GLU A 109 -4.93 -7.50 -22.07
CA GLU A 109 -5.04 -8.70 -21.23
C GLU A 109 -4.51 -8.45 -19.82
N MET A 110 -3.33 -7.84 -19.68
CA MET A 110 -2.77 -7.47 -18.37
C MET A 110 -3.68 -6.54 -17.58
N ILE A 111 -4.25 -5.52 -18.24
CA ILE A 111 -5.15 -4.56 -17.59
C ILE A 111 -6.48 -5.21 -17.19
N ARG A 112 -7.03 -6.10 -18.01
CA ARG A 112 -8.23 -6.88 -17.67
C ARG A 112 -7.99 -7.80 -16.48
N ALA A 113 -6.85 -8.47 -16.43
CA ALA A 113 -6.48 -9.29 -15.28
C ALA A 113 -6.44 -8.45 -14.00
N GLN A 114 -5.82 -7.26 -14.06
CA GLN A 114 -5.79 -6.35 -12.92
C GLN A 114 -7.18 -5.83 -12.52
N GLU A 115 -8.04 -5.53 -13.50
CA GLU A 115 -9.43 -5.15 -13.24
C GLU A 115 -10.18 -6.22 -12.45
N GLN A 116 -10.02 -7.50 -12.81
CA GLN A 116 -10.65 -8.60 -12.07
C GLN A 116 -10.13 -8.71 -10.62
N GLU A 117 -8.83 -8.53 -10.40
CA GLU A 117 -8.24 -8.51 -9.05
C GLU A 117 -8.80 -7.35 -8.20
N ILE A 118 -8.97 -6.17 -8.80
CA ILE A 118 -9.57 -5.01 -8.13
C ILE A 118 -11.02 -5.30 -7.77
N ILE A 119 -11.81 -5.85 -8.68
CA ILE A 119 -13.23 -6.20 -8.44
C ILE A 119 -13.34 -7.23 -7.31
N ALA A 120 -12.51 -8.29 -7.32
CA ALA A 120 -12.50 -9.29 -6.26
C ALA A 120 -12.15 -8.67 -4.90
N THR A 121 -11.18 -7.77 -4.88
CA THR A 121 -10.78 -7.03 -3.68
C THR A 121 -11.92 -6.16 -3.15
N LEU A 122 -12.61 -5.40 -4.02
CA LEU A 122 -13.77 -4.60 -3.65
C LEU A 122 -14.89 -5.45 -3.04
N GLN A 123 -15.22 -6.59 -3.65
CA GLN A 123 -16.22 -7.51 -3.10
C GLN A 123 -15.83 -8.04 -1.72
N SER A 124 -14.54 -8.28 -1.46
CA SER A 124 -14.06 -8.68 -0.14
C SER A 124 -14.22 -7.57 0.90
N TYR A 125 -13.92 -6.33 0.52
CA TYR A 125 -14.09 -5.17 1.40
C TYR A 125 -15.56 -4.85 1.68
N GLU A 126 -16.45 -5.02 0.70
CA GLU A 126 -17.89 -4.88 0.91
C GLU A 126 -18.42 -5.91 1.93
N LYS A 127 -17.95 -7.16 1.86
CA LYS A 127 -18.30 -8.19 2.86
C LYS A 127 -17.77 -7.81 4.24
N ALA A 128 -16.53 -7.37 4.34
CA ALA A 128 -15.93 -6.93 5.61
C ALA A 128 -16.68 -5.73 6.19
N LEU A 129 -17.04 -4.74 5.36
CA LEU A 129 -17.79 -3.56 5.75
C LEU A 129 -19.14 -3.94 6.37
N LYS A 130 -19.87 -4.90 5.76
CA LYS A 130 -21.14 -5.39 6.32
C LYS A 130 -20.99 -6.02 7.70
N VAL A 131 -19.88 -6.73 7.96
CA VAL A 131 -19.61 -7.29 9.30
C VAL A 131 -19.37 -6.17 10.31
N VAL A 132 -18.56 -5.18 9.94
CA VAL A 132 -18.28 -4.02 10.80
C VAL A 132 -19.56 -3.22 11.09
N GLN A 133 -20.39 -2.97 10.08
CA GLN A 133 -21.68 -2.26 10.24
C GLN A 133 -22.62 -3.00 11.19
N LYS A 134 -22.81 -4.32 11.02
CA LYS A 134 -23.60 -5.12 11.97
C LYS A 134 -23.05 -5.05 13.39
N LYS A 135 -21.73 -4.97 13.54
CA LYS A 135 -21.11 -4.85 14.85
C LYS A 135 -21.35 -3.48 15.48
N ILE A 136 -21.33 -2.42 14.68
CA ILE A 136 -21.72 -1.07 15.09
C ILE A 136 -23.18 -1.08 15.58
N GLU A 137 -24.11 -1.58 14.77
CA GLU A 137 -25.54 -1.70 15.13
C GLU A 137 -25.72 -2.46 16.45
N SER A 138 -25.04 -3.60 16.61
CA SER A 138 -25.08 -4.38 17.84
C SER A 138 -24.60 -3.60 19.07
N TYR A 139 -23.60 -2.73 18.92
CA TYR A 139 -23.11 -1.91 20.02
C TYR A 139 -24.02 -0.72 20.31
N GLU A 140 -24.59 -0.09 19.29
CA GLU A 140 -25.61 0.95 19.47
C GLU A 140 -26.84 0.39 20.21
N ASP A 141 -27.27 -0.82 19.88
CA ASP A 141 -28.35 -1.52 20.58
C ASP A 141 -27.99 -1.91 22.02
N ALA A 142 -26.75 -2.38 22.26
CA ALA A 142 -26.27 -2.69 23.60
C ALA A 142 -26.25 -1.44 24.49
N LEU A 143 -25.83 -0.28 23.95
CA LEU A 143 -25.87 1.00 24.66
C LEU A 143 -27.30 1.42 25.01
N ARG A 144 -28.26 1.20 24.10
CA ARG A 144 -29.67 1.55 24.31
C ARG A 144 -30.38 0.61 25.30
N THR A 145 -30.10 -0.69 25.23
CA THR A 145 -30.83 -1.73 25.97
C THR A 145 -30.10 -2.22 27.22
N GLN A 146 -28.86 -1.76 27.45
CA GLN A 146 -27.94 -2.26 28.49
C GLN A 146 -27.72 -3.78 28.44
N LYS A 147 -27.95 -4.41 27.28
CA LYS A 147 -27.70 -5.84 27.08
C LYS A 147 -26.21 -6.07 26.81
N PRO A 148 -25.62 -7.11 27.41
CA PRO A 148 -24.22 -7.43 27.17
C PRO A 148 -24.00 -7.90 25.73
N ASP A 149 -22.87 -7.49 25.14
CA ASP A 149 -22.46 -7.97 23.83
C ASP A 149 -22.07 -9.46 23.90
N ALA A 150 -22.61 -10.27 22.98
CA ALA A 150 -22.42 -11.72 22.96
C ALA A 150 -20.96 -12.16 22.74
N LEU A 151 -20.13 -11.28 22.15
CA LEU A 151 -18.70 -11.53 21.96
C LEU A 151 -17.84 -10.98 23.11
N THR A 152 -18.44 -10.52 24.20
CA THR A 152 -17.70 -10.04 25.38
C THR A 152 -17.02 -11.19 26.09
N LEU A 153 -15.74 -11.41 25.79
CA LEU A 153 -14.90 -12.43 26.44
C LEU A 153 -14.73 -12.18 27.94
N GLY A 154 -14.80 -10.91 28.36
CA GLY A 154 -14.68 -10.51 29.77
C GLY A 154 -15.81 -11.05 30.65
N ASN A 155 -16.92 -11.51 30.08
CA ASN A 155 -18.04 -12.07 30.85
C ASN A 155 -18.00 -13.61 30.90
N ASP A 156 -17.05 -14.26 30.21
CA ASP A 156 -16.90 -15.72 30.23
C ASP A 156 -15.95 -16.14 31.36
N GLU A 157 -16.52 -16.76 32.40
CA GLU A 157 -15.78 -17.26 33.56
C GLU A 157 -14.66 -18.25 33.18
N ARG A 158 -14.83 -19.05 32.12
CA ARG A 158 -13.80 -20.00 31.67
C ARG A 158 -12.58 -19.26 31.16
N LEU A 159 -12.78 -18.22 30.36
CA LEU A 159 -11.71 -17.38 29.82
C LEU A 159 -11.05 -16.54 30.92
N GLN A 160 -11.82 -15.99 31.85
CA GLN A 160 -11.26 -15.30 33.01
C GLN A 160 -10.34 -16.22 33.82
N ASN A 161 -10.75 -17.47 34.06
CA ASN A 161 -9.95 -18.44 34.79
C ASN A 161 -8.68 -18.84 34.02
N TYR A 162 -8.78 -19.03 32.71
CA TYR A 162 -7.62 -19.27 31.85
C TYR A 162 -6.58 -18.14 31.96
N TYR A 163 -6.99 -16.88 31.77
CA TYR A 163 -6.06 -15.74 31.84
C TYR A 163 -5.54 -15.48 33.26
N LYS A 164 -6.32 -15.78 34.31
CA LYS A 164 -5.84 -15.75 35.70
C LYS A 164 -4.73 -16.79 35.93
N GLN A 165 -4.94 -18.02 35.47
CA GLN A 165 -3.95 -19.09 35.56
C GLN A 165 -2.70 -18.78 34.74
N GLU A 166 -2.83 -18.25 33.53
CA GLU A 166 -1.70 -17.90 32.67
C GLU A 166 -0.85 -16.76 33.27
N ARG A 167 -1.49 -15.73 33.84
CA ARG A 167 -0.78 -14.68 34.59
C ARG A 167 -0.06 -15.22 35.81
N ALA A 168 -0.68 -16.14 36.55
CA ALA A 168 -0.05 -16.80 37.70
C ALA A 168 1.15 -17.67 37.26
N TYR A 169 1.06 -18.35 36.11
CA TYR A 169 2.17 -19.12 35.56
C TYR A 169 3.33 -18.24 35.10
N LYS A 170 3.05 -17.13 34.40
CA LYS A 170 4.07 -16.14 34.01
C LYS A 170 4.77 -15.53 35.24
N SER A 171 4.02 -15.15 36.28
CA SER A 171 4.62 -14.60 37.50
C SER A 171 5.51 -15.62 38.24
N LEU A 172 5.14 -16.90 38.24
CA LEU A 172 5.97 -17.98 38.77
C LEU A 172 7.24 -18.21 37.94
N GLN A 173 7.16 -18.14 36.60
CA GLN A 173 8.32 -18.25 35.71
C GLN A 173 9.29 -17.08 35.89
N ASP A 174 8.78 -15.86 35.98
CA ASP A 174 9.60 -14.66 36.22
C ASP A 174 10.33 -14.76 37.58
N SER A 175 9.61 -15.24 38.61
CA SER A 175 10.17 -15.50 39.94
C SER A 175 11.23 -16.61 39.94
N ALA A 176 11.02 -17.69 39.19
CA ALA A 176 11.97 -18.80 39.06
C ALA A 176 13.22 -18.41 38.23
N SER A 177 13.04 -17.57 37.21
CA SER A 177 14.13 -17.05 36.37
C SER A 177 15.00 -16.06 37.15
N GLY A 178 14.39 -15.21 37.99
CA GLY A 178 15.10 -14.33 38.93
C GLY A 178 15.92 -15.09 39.98
N LYS A 179 15.39 -16.17 40.56
CA LYS A 179 16.12 -17.03 41.52
C LYS A 179 17.29 -17.79 40.87
N LYS A 180 17.15 -18.24 39.62
CA LYS A 180 18.27 -18.86 38.86
C LYS A 180 19.41 -17.88 38.55
N LYS A 181 19.11 -16.59 38.38
CA LYS A 181 20.12 -15.54 38.18
C LYS A 181 20.93 -15.27 39.46
N LEU A 182 20.25 -15.14 40.59
CA LEU A 182 20.87 -14.95 41.92
C LEU A 182 21.73 -16.16 42.34
N ALA A 183 21.30 -17.40 42.07
CA ALA A 183 22.07 -18.59 42.37
C ALA A 183 23.36 -18.72 41.51
N LYS A 184 23.35 -18.21 40.27
CA LYS A 184 24.54 -18.18 39.40
C LYS A 184 25.56 -17.10 39.78
N GLU A 185 25.12 -16.01 40.42
CA GLU A 185 26.00 -14.95 40.93
C GLU A 185 26.67 -15.33 42.26
N SER A 186 25.95 -16.03 43.14
CA SER A 186 26.53 -16.49 44.42
C SER A 186 27.53 -17.66 44.29
N ALA A 187 27.56 -18.36 43.17
CA ALA A 187 28.53 -19.44 42.89
C ALA A 187 29.83 -18.95 42.20
N ARG A 188 29.94 -17.63 41.95
CA ARG A 188 31.12 -16.99 41.34
C ARG A 188 31.95 -16.16 42.33
N LYS A 189 31.57 -16.13 43.60
CA LYS A 189 32.39 -15.63 44.71
C LYS A 189 32.95 -16.81 45.48
#